data_AF-S9PAA3-F1
#
_entry.id   AF-S9PAA3-F1
#
_cell.length_a   1.000
_cell.length_b   1.000
_cell.length_c   1.000
_cell.angle_alpha   90.00
_cell.angle_beta   90.00
_cell.angle_gamma   90.00
#
_symmetry.space_group_name_H-M   'P 1'
#
loop_
_entity.id
_entity.type
_entity.pdbx_description
1 polymer ?
#
loop_
_entity_poly.entity_id
_entity_poly.type
_entity_poly.pdbx_seq_one_letter_code
_entity_poly.pdbx_strand_id
1 'polypeptide(L)'
;MLVGAVLLGACRDPAKASGTALYVTTEFDPSLLLTQVRVWGDVDGQPHFGPQVLPEKAQRLLNSGETLRVLLGDVPNGVRAEVNVEGLRDGAVVARGTGGADIRDGYEVEVSLRLEPTTPDPGSFCVGCEGCCVQGQCTPSTFNTCGTGGIACTACDPNFASHCDGRGFCACGASPACSPRAADRCLLGQCRCGNSPACGPGQQCVNGQCLCSPESCSGCCAGNFCDVGTTLDRCGRGGVACQKCDRKQSCTAEAACG
;
A
#
# COMPACT_ATOMS: atom_id res chain seq x y z
N MET A 1 77.88 -15.23 -37.28
CA MET A 1 76.44 -15.48 -37.51
C MET A 1 75.66 -14.58 -36.57
N LEU A 2 75.01 -13.54 -37.10
CA LEU A 2 74.06 -12.72 -36.36
C LEU A 2 72.71 -13.46 -36.31
N VAL A 3 72.09 -13.53 -35.15
CA VAL A 3 70.67 -13.86 -35.01
C VAL A 3 70.00 -12.66 -34.35
N GLY A 4 69.22 -11.92 -35.15
CA GLY A 4 68.48 -10.74 -34.72
C GLY A 4 67.22 -11.14 -33.97
N ALA A 5 67.00 -10.51 -32.82
CA ALA A 5 65.77 -10.60 -32.06
C ALA A 5 64.68 -9.75 -32.73
N VAL A 6 63.59 -10.38 -33.16
CA VAL A 6 62.37 -9.69 -33.59
C VAL A 6 61.43 -9.63 -32.39
N LEU A 7 61.35 -8.45 -31.78
CA LEU A 7 60.29 -8.09 -30.83
C LEU A 7 59.01 -7.83 -31.64
N LEU A 8 58.10 -8.79 -31.69
CA LEU A 8 56.74 -8.60 -32.19
C LEU A 8 55.95 -7.78 -31.16
N GLY A 9 56.14 -6.46 -31.20
CA GLY A 9 55.19 -5.52 -30.62
C GLY A 9 53.87 -5.61 -31.39
N ALA A 10 52.84 -6.16 -30.75
CA ALA A 10 51.48 -6.11 -31.26
C ALA A 10 50.97 -4.67 -31.18
N CYS A 11 51.29 -3.84 -32.18
CA CYS A 11 50.59 -2.59 -32.42
C CYS A 11 49.15 -2.93 -32.82
N ARG A 12 48.20 -2.80 -31.89
CA ARG A 12 46.77 -2.70 -32.23
C ARG A 12 46.62 -1.48 -33.13
N ASP A 13 46.27 -1.70 -34.39
CA ASP A 13 46.00 -0.67 -35.38
C ASP A 13 44.76 0.13 -34.95
N PRO A 14 44.88 1.42 -34.56
CA PRO A 14 43.76 2.23 -34.12
C PRO A 14 42.72 2.45 -35.23
N ALA A 15 43.07 2.24 -36.51
CA ALA A 15 42.12 2.27 -37.62
C ALA A 15 41.18 1.04 -37.67
N LYS A 16 41.44 0.01 -36.85
CA LYS A 16 40.59 -1.17 -36.68
C LYS A 16 39.86 -1.21 -35.32
N ALA A 17 39.89 -0.12 -34.54
CA ALA A 17 38.92 0.05 -33.48
C ALA A 17 37.52 0.16 -34.13
N SER A 18 36.67 -0.80 -33.83
CA SER A 18 35.45 -1.15 -34.57
C SER A 18 34.35 -0.07 -34.42
N GLY A 19 34.41 0.97 -35.26
CA GLY A 19 33.34 1.96 -35.48
C GLY A 19 33.10 2.92 -34.31
N THR A 20 32.34 3.99 -34.58
CA THR A 20 31.88 4.93 -33.54
C THR A 20 30.89 4.23 -32.60
N ALA A 21 31.11 4.35 -31.29
CA ALA A 21 30.31 3.65 -30.29
C ALA A 21 30.09 4.48 -29.02
N LEU A 22 29.00 4.20 -28.31
CA LEU A 22 28.75 4.71 -26.96
C LEU A 22 29.07 3.63 -25.94
N TYR A 23 29.80 4.01 -24.89
CA TYR A 23 30.03 3.19 -23.71
C TYR A 23 29.14 3.73 -22.58
N VAL A 24 27.96 3.12 -22.43
CA VAL A 24 26.92 3.63 -21.53
C VAL A 24 27.07 2.97 -20.16
N THR A 25 27.37 3.76 -19.14
CA THR A 25 27.46 3.34 -17.74
C THR A 25 26.15 3.67 -17.03
N THR A 26 25.53 2.66 -16.42
CA THR A 26 24.26 2.84 -15.69
C THR A 26 24.45 2.78 -14.19
N GLU A 27 24.21 3.90 -13.51
CA GLU A 27 24.23 3.98 -12.05
C GLU A 27 22.82 3.94 -11.49
N PHE A 28 22.59 3.14 -10.45
CA PHE A 28 21.29 3.06 -9.78
C PHE A 28 21.42 2.57 -8.33
N ASP A 29 20.36 2.74 -7.55
CA ASP A 29 20.27 2.18 -6.20
C ASP A 29 20.11 0.65 -6.26
N PRO A 30 21.02 -0.15 -5.67
CA PRO A 30 20.94 -1.62 -5.72
C PRO A 30 19.62 -2.21 -5.15
N SER A 31 18.90 -1.47 -4.30
CA SER A 31 17.59 -1.87 -3.76
C SER A 31 16.48 -1.93 -4.82
N LEU A 32 16.71 -1.37 -6.02
CA LEU A 32 15.80 -1.49 -7.16
C LEU A 32 15.72 -2.93 -7.69
N LEU A 33 16.72 -3.77 -7.40
CA LEU A 33 16.78 -5.19 -7.78
C LEU A 33 16.54 -5.41 -9.30
N LEU A 34 17.20 -4.60 -10.13
CA LEU A 34 17.07 -4.68 -11.58
C LEU A 34 17.66 -6.01 -12.08
N THR A 35 16.97 -6.64 -13.03
CA THR A 35 17.45 -7.86 -13.70
C THR A 35 17.82 -7.62 -15.16
N GLN A 36 17.25 -6.57 -15.77
CA GLN A 36 17.49 -6.17 -17.15
C GLN A 36 17.40 -4.64 -17.27
N VAL A 37 17.91 -4.10 -18.36
CA VAL A 37 17.68 -2.72 -18.81
C VAL A 37 17.11 -2.73 -20.22
N ARG A 38 16.27 -1.76 -20.55
CA ARG A 38 15.83 -1.48 -21.92
C ARG A 38 16.45 -0.17 -22.38
N VAL A 39 17.18 -0.20 -23.49
CA VAL A 39 18.01 0.92 -23.96
C VAL A 39 17.61 1.31 -25.38
N TRP A 40 17.46 2.61 -25.61
CA TRP A 40 17.21 3.20 -26.93
C TRP A 40 17.75 4.63 -26.97
N GLY A 41 17.82 5.21 -28.15
CA GLY A 41 18.29 6.59 -28.28
C GLY A 41 18.30 7.13 -29.68
N ASP A 42 18.65 8.40 -29.77
CA ASP A 42 18.66 9.20 -30.98
C ASP A 42 20.02 9.87 -31.18
N VAL A 43 20.28 10.24 -32.44
CA VAL A 43 21.42 11.01 -32.87
C VAL A 43 20.88 12.20 -33.66
N ASP A 44 21.22 13.42 -33.25
CA ASP A 44 20.69 14.65 -33.84
C ASP A 44 19.14 14.69 -33.86
N GLY A 45 18.51 14.17 -32.79
CA GLY A 45 17.06 14.11 -32.65
C GLY A 45 16.36 13.05 -33.51
N GLN A 46 17.12 12.23 -34.26
CA GLN A 46 16.59 11.13 -35.05
C GLN A 46 16.83 9.78 -34.37
N PRO A 47 15.78 8.95 -34.15
CA PRO A 47 15.95 7.62 -33.56
C PRO A 47 17.00 6.80 -34.32
N HIS A 48 17.98 6.26 -33.60
CA HIS A 48 19.15 5.63 -34.22
C HIS A 48 19.39 4.19 -33.75
N PHE A 49 19.07 3.88 -32.49
CA PHE A 49 19.24 2.53 -31.94
C PHE A 49 18.17 2.18 -30.90
N GLY A 50 17.98 0.89 -30.68
CA GLY A 50 16.99 0.36 -29.74
C GLY A 50 15.54 0.39 -30.25
N PRO A 51 14.57 0.03 -29.39
CA PRO A 51 14.75 -0.45 -28.03
C PRO A 51 15.32 -1.88 -27.97
N GLN A 52 16.33 -2.10 -27.13
CA GLN A 52 16.90 -3.41 -26.86
C GLN A 52 16.91 -3.72 -25.36
N VAL A 53 16.60 -4.96 -25.00
CA VAL A 53 16.60 -5.42 -23.60
C VAL A 53 17.86 -6.23 -23.31
N LEU A 54 18.61 -5.85 -22.28
CA LEU A 54 19.91 -6.40 -21.92
C LEU A 54 19.99 -6.73 -20.41
N PRO A 55 20.56 -7.88 -20.02
CA PRO A 55 20.82 -9.04 -20.87
C PRO A 55 19.51 -9.59 -21.44
N GLU A 56 19.54 -10.36 -22.53
CA GLU A 56 18.33 -10.93 -23.15
C GLU A 56 17.53 -11.83 -22.19
N LYS A 57 18.20 -12.45 -21.22
CA LYS A 57 17.59 -13.31 -20.19
C LYS A 57 17.86 -12.75 -18.80
N ALA A 58 16.83 -12.61 -17.99
CA ALA A 58 16.88 -12.18 -16.58
C ALA A 58 17.48 -13.25 -15.65
N GLN A 59 18.73 -13.65 -15.87
CA GLN A 59 19.38 -14.74 -15.12
C GLN A 59 19.98 -14.28 -13.79
N ARG A 60 20.28 -12.98 -13.65
CA ARG A 60 20.90 -12.40 -12.46
C ARG A 60 20.43 -10.97 -12.22
N LEU A 61 20.66 -10.49 -11.00
CA LEU A 61 20.60 -9.07 -10.71
C LEU A 61 21.74 -8.32 -11.41
N LEU A 62 21.43 -7.13 -11.90
CA LEU A 62 22.39 -6.17 -12.40
C LEU A 62 23.05 -5.44 -11.24
N ASN A 63 24.33 -5.10 -11.41
CA ASN A 63 25.06 -4.26 -10.50
C ASN A 63 25.04 -2.80 -10.98
N SER A 64 25.00 -1.88 -10.02
CA SER A 64 25.18 -0.46 -10.29
C SER A 64 26.58 -0.22 -10.86
N GLY A 65 26.67 0.57 -11.92
CA GLY A 65 27.89 0.83 -12.69
C GLY A 65 28.15 -0.18 -13.81
N GLU A 66 27.22 -1.09 -14.11
CA GLU A 66 27.35 -1.94 -15.30
C GLU A 66 27.32 -1.12 -16.59
N THR A 67 28.15 -1.55 -17.54
CA THR A 67 28.40 -0.85 -18.79
C THR A 67 27.92 -1.66 -19.98
N LEU A 68 27.33 -0.98 -20.96
CA LEU A 68 26.89 -1.57 -22.22
C LEU A 68 27.45 -0.76 -23.39
N ARG A 69 27.76 -1.47 -24.47
CA ARG A 69 28.36 -0.88 -25.67
C ARG A 69 27.32 -0.79 -26.78
N VAL A 70 27.05 0.42 -27.25
CA VAL A 70 26.14 0.70 -28.38
C VAL A 70 26.96 1.07 -29.61
N LEU A 71 26.86 0.29 -30.68
CA LEU A 71 27.50 0.63 -31.95
C LEU A 71 26.61 1.61 -32.74
N LEU A 72 27.16 2.74 -33.17
CA LEU A 72 26.42 3.77 -33.92
C LEU A 72 26.63 3.68 -35.44
N GLY A 73 27.65 2.98 -35.92
CA GLY A 73 27.98 2.97 -37.34
C GLY A 73 28.52 4.33 -37.81
N ASP A 74 28.20 4.72 -39.04
CA ASP A 74 28.66 5.98 -39.64
C ASP A 74 27.76 7.14 -39.17
N VAL A 75 28.29 7.97 -38.27
CA VAL A 75 27.60 9.12 -37.68
C VAL A 75 28.48 10.37 -37.80
N PRO A 76 27.91 11.56 -38.09
CA PRO A 76 28.70 12.78 -38.23
C PRO A 76 29.44 13.12 -36.94
N ASN A 77 30.66 13.65 -37.08
CA ASN A 77 31.44 14.10 -35.92
C ASN A 77 30.81 15.36 -35.29
N GLY A 78 30.74 15.41 -33.95
CA GLY A 78 30.28 16.58 -33.19
C GLY A 78 28.77 16.72 -33.02
N VAL A 79 27.96 15.77 -33.49
CA VAL A 79 26.51 15.74 -33.23
C VAL A 79 26.22 15.14 -31.86
N ARG A 80 25.09 15.52 -31.26
CA ARG A 80 24.66 15.01 -29.96
C ARG A 80 24.00 13.64 -30.11
N ALA A 81 24.43 12.68 -29.30
CA ALA A 81 23.69 11.44 -29.05
C ALA A 81 22.96 11.52 -27.71
N GLU A 82 21.69 11.14 -27.69
CA GLU A 82 20.89 10.98 -26.47
C GLU A 82 20.56 9.50 -26.27
N VAL A 83 20.70 9.04 -25.02
CA VAL A 83 20.51 7.67 -24.60
C VAL A 83 19.47 7.63 -23.50
N ASN A 84 18.43 6.84 -23.71
CA ASN A 84 17.36 6.59 -22.77
C ASN A 84 17.44 5.15 -22.27
N VAL A 85 17.33 4.98 -20.95
CA VAL A 85 17.41 3.67 -20.30
C VAL A 85 16.29 3.49 -19.30
N GLU A 86 15.62 2.35 -19.39
CA GLU A 86 14.68 1.84 -18.38
C GLU A 86 15.28 0.67 -17.63
N GLY A 87 15.25 0.73 -16.29
CA GLY A 87 15.56 -0.40 -15.43
C GLY A 87 14.36 -1.32 -15.29
N LEU A 88 14.55 -2.61 -15.55
CA LEU A 88 13.52 -3.64 -15.52
C LEU A 88 13.74 -4.62 -14.37
N ARG A 89 12.65 -4.98 -13.69
CA ARG A 89 12.56 -6.07 -12.71
C ARG A 89 11.36 -6.95 -13.07
N ASP A 90 11.60 -8.24 -13.30
CA ASP A 90 10.56 -9.19 -13.72
C ASP A 90 9.76 -8.73 -14.95
N GLY A 91 10.42 -8.01 -15.87
CA GLY A 91 9.80 -7.43 -17.07
C GLY A 91 9.07 -6.09 -16.86
N ALA A 92 8.90 -5.63 -15.62
CA ALA A 92 8.29 -4.34 -15.31
C ALA A 92 9.33 -3.22 -15.22
N VAL A 93 8.99 -2.02 -15.72
CA VAL A 93 9.84 -0.82 -15.58
C VAL A 93 9.72 -0.28 -14.16
N VAL A 94 10.85 -0.17 -13.47
CA VAL A 94 10.91 0.34 -12.08
C VAL A 94 11.86 1.54 -11.92
N ALA A 95 12.65 1.85 -12.93
CA ALA A 95 13.56 2.99 -12.94
C ALA A 95 13.77 3.54 -14.35
N ARG A 96 14.09 4.83 -14.48
CA ARG A 96 14.35 5.53 -15.75
C ARG A 96 15.52 6.49 -15.61
N GLY A 97 16.27 6.67 -16.68
CA GLY A 97 17.30 7.69 -16.78
C GLY A 97 17.62 8.02 -18.22
N THR A 98 18.09 9.24 -18.42
CA THR A 98 18.51 9.75 -19.73
C THR A 98 19.90 10.36 -19.58
N GLY A 99 20.73 10.19 -20.59
CA GLY A 99 22.06 10.77 -20.68
C GLY A 99 22.41 11.07 -22.13
N GLY A 100 23.56 11.70 -22.36
CA GLY A 100 24.03 11.91 -23.72
C GLY A 100 25.44 12.45 -23.78
N ALA A 101 26.06 12.34 -24.96
CA ALA A 101 27.41 12.83 -25.23
C ALA A 101 27.52 13.34 -26.67
N ASP A 102 28.51 14.17 -26.93
CA ASP A 102 28.84 14.60 -28.29
C ASP A 102 29.67 13.50 -28.96
N ILE A 103 29.25 13.10 -30.16
CA ILE A 103 29.86 12.01 -30.89
C ILE A 103 31.24 12.41 -31.39
N ARG A 104 32.20 11.49 -31.25
CA ARG A 104 33.51 11.59 -31.87
C ARG A 104 33.73 10.45 -32.84
N ASP A 105 33.81 10.77 -34.12
CA ASP A 105 33.92 9.78 -35.20
C ASP A 105 35.17 8.89 -35.03
N GLY A 106 34.96 7.57 -35.05
CA GLY A 106 35.99 6.55 -34.84
C GLY A 106 36.40 6.32 -33.38
N TYR A 107 35.69 6.91 -32.40
CA TYR A 107 35.98 6.74 -30.98
C TYR A 107 34.81 6.12 -30.22
N GLU A 108 35.14 5.55 -29.07
CA GLU A 108 34.17 5.19 -28.05
C GLU A 108 33.97 6.38 -27.12
N VAL A 109 32.72 6.82 -26.98
CA VAL A 109 32.34 7.98 -26.17
C VAL A 109 31.60 7.48 -24.94
N GLU A 110 32.03 7.94 -23.76
CA GLU A 110 31.41 7.55 -22.50
C GLU A 110 30.10 8.32 -22.26
N VAL A 111 29.06 7.61 -21.83
CA VAL A 111 27.78 8.18 -21.41
C VAL A 111 27.44 7.62 -20.04
N SER A 112 27.52 8.44 -19.01
CA SER A 112 27.11 8.05 -17.66
C SER A 112 25.72 8.60 -17.36
N LEU A 113 24.82 7.73 -16.92
CA LEU A 113 23.46 8.12 -16.54
C LEU A 113 23.04 7.43 -15.24
N ARG A 114 22.21 8.13 -14.48
CA ARG A 114 21.61 7.63 -13.26
C ARG A 114 20.17 7.23 -13.52
N LEU A 115 19.81 6.01 -13.17
CA LEU A 115 18.42 5.56 -13.17
C LEU A 115 17.79 5.99 -11.85
N GLU A 116 16.79 6.85 -11.95
CA GLU A 116 15.95 7.21 -10.83
C GLU A 116 14.76 6.26 -10.77
N PRO A 117 14.29 5.87 -9.58
CA PRO A 117 13.07 5.10 -9.45
C PRO A 117 11.96 5.81 -10.21
N THR A 118 11.29 5.11 -11.11
CA THR A 118 10.05 5.65 -11.64
C THR A 118 9.11 5.71 -10.45
N THR A 119 8.73 6.90 -9.99
CA THR A 119 7.67 7.04 -8.99
C THR A 119 6.55 6.13 -9.45
N PRO A 120 6.20 5.09 -8.67
CA PRO A 120 5.25 4.11 -9.14
C PRO A 120 3.99 4.85 -9.57
N ASP A 121 3.50 4.50 -10.75
CA ASP A 121 2.06 4.51 -10.95
C ASP A 121 1.44 3.86 -9.68
N PRO A 122 0.43 4.44 -9.02
CA PRO A 122 0.04 4.15 -7.63
C PRO A 122 -0.51 2.73 -7.38
N GLY A 123 -0.22 1.76 -8.24
CA GLY A 123 -0.68 0.38 -8.19
C GLY A 123 0.32 -0.66 -7.70
N SER A 124 1.52 -0.32 -7.22
CA SER A 124 2.47 -1.37 -6.78
C SER A 124 3.45 -0.96 -5.67
N PHE A 125 3.28 -1.59 -4.51
CA PHE A 125 4.11 -1.56 -3.28
C PHE A 125 3.74 -0.46 -2.26
N CYS A 126 2.73 -0.74 -1.46
CA CYS A 126 1.91 0.24 -0.75
C CYS A 126 2.60 0.98 0.41
N VAL A 127 3.30 2.07 0.07
CA VAL A 127 3.53 3.21 0.97
C VAL A 127 2.70 4.38 0.43
N GLY A 128 1.75 4.90 1.22
CA GLY A 128 0.90 6.04 0.82
C GLY A 128 -0.38 5.71 0.04
N CYS A 129 -0.87 4.47 0.08
CA CYS A 129 -2.11 4.05 -0.58
C CYS A 129 -3.36 4.57 0.17
N GLU A 130 -4.22 5.35 -0.52
CA GLU A 130 -5.58 5.65 -0.07
C GLU A 130 -6.52 4.47 -0.42
N GLY A 131 -6.44 3.40 0.38
CA GLY A 131 -7.16 2.15 0.14
C GLY A 131 -6.42 0.97 0.75
N CYS A 132 -6.52 -0.21 0.12
CA CYS A 132 -5.88 -1.42 0.62
C CYS A 132 -4.77 -1.93 -0.23
N CYS A 133 -3.79 -2.50 0.47
CA CYS A 133 -2.76 -3.30 -0.14
C CYS A 133 -3.21 -4.76 -0.20
N VAL A 134 -3.64 -5.22 -1.37
CA VAL A 134 -3.94 -6.64 -1.62
C VAL A 134 -2.90 -7.15 -2.59
N GLN A 135 -2.06 -8.09 -2.14
CA GLN A 135 -0.99 -8.69 -2.97
C GLN A 135 -0.06 -7.65 -3.62
N GLY A 136 0.22 -6.54 -2.91
CA GLY A 136 1.07 -5.46 -3.41
C GLY A 136 0.36 -4.44 -4.30
N GLN A 137 -0.92 -4.62 -4.60
CA GLN A 137 -1.73 -3.67 -5.39
C GLN A 137 -2.63 -2.81 -4.50
N CYS A 138 -2.69 -1.51 -4.80
CA CYS A 138 -3.60 -0.57 -4.14
C CYS A 138 -5.00 -0.73 -4.73
N THR A 139 -5.97 -1.17 -3.93
CA THR A 139 -7.38 -1.29 -4.31
C THR A 139 -8.22 -0.23 -3.60
N PRO A 140 -9.30 0.29 -4.23
CA PRO A 140 -10.23 1.19 -3.56
C PRO A 140 -10.75 0.59 -2.25
N SER A 141 -10.95 1.44 -1.23
CA SER A 141 -11.56 0.98 0.01
C SER A 141 -12.96 0.46 -0.25
N THR A 142 -13.25 -0.72 0.28
CA THR A 142 -14.60 -1.27 0.29
C THR A 142 -14.97 -1.64 1.71
N PHE A 143 -16.25 -1.49 2.01
CA PHE A 143 -16.84 -1.77 3.31
C PHE A 143 -16.55 -3.19 3.84
N ASN A 144 -16.28 -4.15 2.93
CA ASN A 144 -16.14 -5.58 3.25
C ASN A 144 -14.70 -6.10 3.23
N THR A 145 -13.76 -5.38 2.61
CA THR A 145 -12.41 -5.92 2.38
C THR A 145 -11.28 -5.05 2.91
N CYS A 146 -11.53 -3.77 3.19
CA CYS A 146 -10.45 -2.82 3.14
C CYS A 146 -10.65 -1.50 3.90
N GLY A 147 -9.84 -1.27 4.94
CA GLY A 147 -9.78 0.00 5.68
C GLY A 147 -8.72 0.95 5.13
N THR A 148 -8.57 2.12 5.74
CA THR A 148 -7.55 3.09 5.33
C THR A 148 -6.15 2.64 5.77
N GLY A 149 -5.13 2.84 4.92
CA GLY A 149 -3.73 2.57 5.27
C GLY A 149 -3.33 1.10 5.23
N GLY A 150 -4.05 0.25 4.49
CA GLY A 150 -3.69 -1.16 4.29
C GLY A 150 -4.08 -2.10 5.43
N ILE A 151 -4.77 -1.63 6.48
CA ILE A 151 -5.36 -2.50 7.51
C ILE A 151 -6.69 -3.04 6.99
N ALA A 152 -6.83 -4.36 6.93
CA ALA A 152 -8.11 -4.99 6.61
C ALA A 152 -9.18 -4.53 7.63
N CYS A 153 -10.33 -4.06 7.17
CA CYS A 153 -11.44 -3.86 8.09
C CYS A 153 -11.77 -5.19 8.75
N THR A 154 -12.11 -5.18 10.04
CA THR A 154 -13.02 -6.21 10.55
C THR A 154 -14.25 -6.18 9.64
N ALA A 155 -14.65 -7.29 9.03
CA ALA A 155 -15.80 -7.32 8.11
C ALA A 155 -17.00 -6.59 8.74
N CYS A 156 -17.29 -5.37 8.28
CA CYS A 156 -18.31 -4.53 8.90
C CYS A 156 -19.68 -5.05 8.50
N ASP A 157 -20.65 -4.98 9.41
CA ASP A 157 -22.05 -5.25 9.07
C ASP A 157 -22.66 -3.99 8.44
N PRO A 158 -23.16 -4.04 7.19
CA PRO A 158 -23.69 -2.87 6.49
C PRO A 158 -24.95 -2.31 7.12
N ASN A 159 -25.60 -3.08 7.99
CA ASN A 159 -26.70 -2.57 8.80
C ASN A 159 -26.19 -1.69 9.92
N PHE A 160 -25.03 -1.97 10.53
CA PHE A 160 -24.58 -1.32 11.77
C PHE A 160 -23.44 -0.32 11.59
N ALA A 161 -22.88 -0.19 10.39
CA ALA A 161 -21.83 0.79 10.09
C ALA A 161 -22.06 1.43 8.72
N SER A 162 -21.58 2.67 8.56
CA SER A 162 -21.65 3.42 7.30
C SER A 162 -20.31 3.45 6.56
N HIS A 163 -19.20 3.21 7.27
CA HIS A 163 -17.85 3.19 6.72
C HIS A 163 -16.88 2.49 7.67
N CYS A 164 -15.66 2.30 7.21
CA CYS A 164 -14.52 1.84 7.98
C CYS A 164 -13.56 3.02 8.15
N ASP A 165 -13.08 3.26 9.37
CA ASP A 165 -12.28 4.43 9.69
C ASP A 165 -10.80 4.28 9.28
N GLY A 166 -10.05 5.38 9.49
CA GLY A 166 -8.61 5.49 9.27
C GLY A 166 -7.74 4.39 9.88
N ARG A 167 -8.28 3.67 10.88
CA ARG A 167 -7.59 2.71 11.74
C ARG A 167 -8.11 1.28 11.51
N GLY A 168 -9.03 1.08 10.57
CA GLY A 168 -9.62 -0.24 10.27
C GLY A 168 -10.81 -0.62 11.15
N PHE A 169 -11.39 0.31 11.92
CA PHE A 169 -12.58 0.04 12.74
C PHE A 169 -13.87 0.45 12.03
N CYS A 170 -14.92 -0.36 12.19
CA CYS A 170 -16.25 -0.02 11.69
C CYS A 170 -16.82 1.18 12.44
N ALA A 171 -17.40 2.14 11.70
CA ALA A 171 -17.93 3.38 12.23
C ALA A 171 -19.28 3.76 11.60
N CYS A 172 -20.12 4.41 12.40
CA CYS A 172 -21.39 5.00 11.99
C CYS A 172 -21.30 6.52 12.13
N GLY A 173 -21.09 7.22 11.01
CA GLY A 173 -20.84 8.67 11.04
C GLY A 173 -19.56 9.00 11.82
N ALA A 174 -19.61 9.94 12.77
CA ALA A 174 -18.45 10.26 13.60
C ALA A 174 -18.25 9.29 14.81
N SER A 175 -19.13 8.32 14.98
CA SER A 175 -19.15 7.40 16.13
C SER A 175 -18.70 5.99 15.76
N PRO A 176 -18.30 5.14 16.73
CA PRO A 176 -18.11 3.72 16.50
C PRO A 176 -19.35 3.05 15.87
N ALA A 177 -19.16 1.89 15.25
CA ALA A 177 -20.27 1.10 14.72
C ALA A 177 -21.34 0.82 15.79
N CYS A 178 -22.57 0.69 15.33
CA CYS A 178 -23.71 0.48 16.21
C CYS A 178 -23.64 -0.88 16.88
N SER A 179 -23.88 -0.91 18.19
CA SER A 179 -24.07 -2.17 18.90
C SER A 179 -25.36 -2.83 18.40
N PRO A 180 -25.32 -4.09 17.92
CA PRO A 180 -26.52 -4.80 17.47
C PRO A 180 -27.51 -5.07 18.61
N ARG A 181 -27.08 -4.89 19.87
CA ARG A 181 -27.98 -4.93 21.02
C ARG A 181 -28.78 -3.64 21.18
N ALA A 182 -28.20 -2.48 20.87
CA ALA A 182 -28.80 -1.17 21.18
C ALA A 182 -29.46 -0.49 19.96
N ALA A 183 -29.24 -1.02 18.76
CA ALA A 183 -29.73 -0.44 17.50
C ALA A 183 -30.11 -1.56 16.52
N ASP A 184 -30.92 -1.22 15.52
CA ASP A 184 -31.25 -2.09 14.37
C ASP A 184 -30.56 -1.65 13.07
N ARG A 185 -30.13 -0.38 12.99
CA ARG A 185 -29.34 0.13 11.85
C ARG A 185 -28.51 1.37 12.17
N CYS A 186 -27.51 1.63 11.34
CA CYS A 186 -26.82 2.89 11.15
C CYS A 186 -27.51 3.66 10.01
N LEU A 187 -28.09 4.81 10.30
CA LEU A 187 -28.77 5.64 9.31
C LEU A 187 -28.29 7.08 9.44
N LEU A 188 -27.83 7.67 8.34
CA LEU A 188 -27.30 9.05 8.30
C LEU A 188 -26.20 9.29 9.36
N GLY A 189 -25.38 8.28 9.62
CA GLY A 189 -24.29 8.36 10.61
C GLY A 189 -24.76 8.33 12.07
N GLN A 190 -25.99 7.88 12.34
CA GLN A 190 -26.52 7.70 13.68
C GLN A 190 -27.07 6.28 13.87
N CYS A 191 -26.82 5.71 15.04
CA CYS A 191 -27.43 4.45 15.43
C CYS A 191 -28.91 4.66 15.77
N ARG A 192 -29.78 3.85 15.17
CA ARG A 192 -31.23 3.94 15.30
C ARG A 192 -31.80 2.62 15.84
N CYS A 193 -32.90 2.73 16.55
CA CYS A 193 -33.77 1.61 16.86
C CYS A 193 -35.17 1.97 16.36
N GLY A 194 -35.59 1.38 15.23
CA GLY A 194 -36.82 1.81 14.56
C GLY A 194 -36.73 3.28 14.12
N ASN A 195 -37.64 4.11 14.61
CA ASN A 195 -37.66 5.56 14.35
C ASN A 195 -36.96 6.39 15.45
N SER A 196 -36.54 5.74 16.53
CA SER A 196 -35.90 6.37 17.68
C SER A 196 -34.37 6.32 17.56
N PRO A 197 -33.63 7.15 18.33
CA PRO A 197 -32.21 6.95 18.56
C PRO A 197 -31.90 5.55 19.12
N ALA A 198 -30.62 5.16 19.10
CA ALA A 198 -30.17 3.94 19.78
C ALA A 198 -30.60 3.91 21.25
N CYS A 199 -30.84 2.71 21.74
CA CYS A 199 -31.34 2.50 23.09
C CYS A 199 -30.33 2.94 24.15
N GLY A 200 -30.85 3.52 25.23
CA GLY A 200 -30.03 3.98 26.34
C GLY A 200 -29.41 2.83 27.14
N PRO A 201 -28.55 3.16 28.13
CA PRO A 201 -27.98 2.16 29.02
C PRO A 201 -29.05 1.25 29.63
N GLY A 202 -28.81 -0.06 29.60
CA GLY A 202 -29.72 -1.05 30.19
C GLY A 202 -30.89 -1.50 29.30
N GLN A 203 -31.06 -0.88 28.13
CA GLN A 203 -32.08 -1.24 27.15
C GLN A 203 -31.47 -1.98 25.95
N GLN A 204 -32.31 -2.72 25.22
CA GLN A 204 -31.97 -3.33 23.95
C GLN A 204 -33.02 -3.02 22.88
N CYS A 205 -32.59 -2.96 21.63
CA CYS A 205 -33.45 -2.74 20.48
C CYS A 205 -34.10 -4.06 20.06
N VAL A 206 -35.41 -4.16 20.21
CA VAL A 206 -36.19 -5.34 19.83
C VAL A 206 -37.34 -4.86 18.96
N ASN A 207 -37.41 -5.35 17.71
CA ASN A 207 -38.43 -4.97 16.74
C ASN A 207 -38.59 -3.44 16.58
N GLY A 208 -37.47 -2.70 16.62
CA GLY A 208 -37.46 -1.24 16.49
C GLY A 208 -37.93 -0.47 17.72
N GLN A 209 -38.02 -1.12 18.90
CA GLN A 209 -38.36 -0.49 20.17
C GLN A 209 -37.28 -0.75 21.22
N CYS A 210 -37.00 0.24 22.05
CA CYS A 210 -36.10 0.09 23.17
C CYS A 210 -36.82 -0.54 24.36
N LEU A 211 -36.44 -1.77 24.66
CA LEU A 211 -37.01 -2.56 25.74
C LEU A 211 -35.95 -2.84 26.79
N CYS A 212 -36.35 -2.81 28.05
CA CYS A 212 -35.51 -3.34 29.12
C CYS A 212 -35.73 -4.86 29.21
N SER A 213 -34.64 -5.60 29.33
CA SER A 213 -34.63 -7.05 29.54
C SER A 213 -33.62 -7.44 30.62
N PRO A 214 -33.80 -8.58 31.30
CA PRO A 214 -32.79 -9.12 32.22
C PRO A 214 -31.40 -9.24 31.60
N GLU A 215 -31.31 -9.49 30.30
CA GLU A 215 -30.05 -9.65 29.57
C GLU A 215 -29.40 -8.31 29.21
N SER A 216 -30.18 -7.23 29.10
CA SER A 216 -29.69 -5.89 28.72
C SER A 216 -29.37 -5.01 29.93
N CYS A 217 -29.96 -5.31 31.09
CA CYS A 217 -29.87 -4.50 32.29
C CYS A 217 -29.07 -5.22 33.39
N SER A 218 -28.00 -4.58 33.88
CA SER A 218 -27.19 -5.11 35.00
C SER A 218 -27.93 -5.10 36.35
N GLY A 219 -29.04 -4.34 36.45
CA GLY A 219 -29.97 -4.35 37.57
C GLY A 219 -31.28 -5.04 37.18
N CYS A 220 -32.37 -4.29 37.17
CA CYS A 220 -33.72 -4.77 36.88
C CYS A 220 -34.53 -3.76 36.09
N CYS A 221 -35.60 -4.26 35.47
CA CYS A 221 -36.47 -3.45 34.62
C CYS A 221 -37.68 -2.95 35.40
N ALA A 222 -37.73 -1.64 35.65
CA ALA A 222 -38.92 -0.94 36.11
C ALA A 222 -39.70 -0.42 34.89
N GLY A 223 -40.53 -1.30 34.31
CA GLY A 223 -41.07 -1.06 32.97
C GLY A 223 -39.95 -1.10 31.92
N ASN A 224 -39.82 -0.04 31.10
CA ASN A 224 -38.74 0.07 30.10
C ASN A 224 -37.47 0.77 30.62
N PHE A 225 -37.42 1.16 31.89
CA PHE A 225 -36.22 1.78 32.48
C PHE A 225 -35.40 0.74 33.23
N CYS A 226 -34.08 0.76 33.02
CA CYS A 226 -33.14 -0.09 33.76
C CYS A 226 -32.72 0.64 35.03
N ASP A 227 -33.23 0.17 36.18
CA ASP A 227 -32.81 0.64 37.48
C ASP A 227 -31.51 -0.05 37.87
N VAL A 228 -30.59 0.70 38.49
CA VAL A 228 -29.36 0.13 39.03
C VAL A 228 -29.72 -0.80 40.20
N GLY A 229 -29.19 -2.03 40.17
CA GLY A 229 -29.47 -3.12 41.12
C GLY A 229 -28.92 -2.90 42.54
N THR A 230 -28.78 -1.64 42.95
CA THR A 230 -28.34 -1.20 44.27
C THR A 230 -29.43 -0.42 45.01
N THR A 231 -30.62 -0.27 44.41
CA THR A 231 -31.74 0.43 45.03
C THR A 231 -32.47 -0.50 46.02
N LEU A 232 -32.60 0.01 47.25
CA LEU A 232 -33.01 -0.71 48.47
C LEU A 232 -34.37 -1.45 48.39
N ASP A 233 -35.23 -1.06 47.45
CA ASP A 233 -36.67 -1.38 47.48
C ASP A 233 -37.23 -2.00 46.19
N ARG A 234 -36.44 -2.13 45.12
CA ARG A 234 -37.00 -2.51 43.79
C ARG A 234 -36.19 -3.51 42.98
N CYS A 235 -34.87 -3.60 43.16
CA CYS A 235 -34.02 -4.09 42.08
C CYS A 235 -32.90 -5.04 42.52
N GLY A 236 -33.10 -6.35 42.32
CA GLY A 236 -32.06 -7.36 42.46
C GLY A 236 -31.22 -7.52 41.20
N ARG A 237 -30.11 -8.26 41.29
CA ARG A 237 -29.20 -8.51 40.16
C ARG A 237 -29.87 -9.45 39.14
N GLY A 238 -29.83 -9.11 37.86
CA GLY A 238 -30.33 -9.99 36.79
C GLY A 238 -31.85 -9.93 36.54
N GLY A 239 -32.48 -8.78 36.75
CA GLY A 239 -33.88 -8.56 36.34
C GLY A 239 -34.94 -8.79 37.42
N VAL A 240 -34.60 -9.43 38.54
CA VAL A 240 -35.55 -9.82 39.59
C VAL A 240 -35.86 -8.66 40.55
N ALA A 241 -37.12 -8.55 40.98
CA ALA A 241 -37.53 -7.57 41.98
C ALA A 241 -36.93 -7.94 43.35
N CYS A 242 -36.31 -6.98 44.04
CA CYS A 242 -35.81 -7.21 45.40
C CYS A 242 -36.94 -7.23 46.42
N GLN A 243 -36.81 -8.05 47.48
CA GLN A 243 -37.62 -7.84 48.68
C GLN A 243 -37.26 -6.49 49.35
N LYS A 244 -38.20 -5.87 50.07
CA LYS A 244 -37.97 -4.58 50.74
C LYS A 244 -36.90 -4.73 51.83
N CYS A 245 -35.74 -4.11 51.64
CA CYS A 245 -34.63 -4.19 52.59
C CYS A 245 -34.63 -3.05 53.61
N ASP A 246 -34.09 -3.32 54.79
CA ASP A 246 -33.87 -2.27 55.78
C ASP A 246 -32.78 -1.30 55.31
N ARG A 247 -32.79 -0.05 55.81
CA ARG A 247 -31.86 1.04 55.44
C ARG A 247 -30.36 0.71 55.59
N LYS A 248 -30.01 -0.43 56.20
CA LYS A 248 -28.63 -0.90 56.42
C LYS A 248 -28.24 -2.11 55.56
N GLN A 249 -29.15 -2.64 54.75
CA GLN A 249 -28.94 -3.85 53.95
C GLN A 249 -28.94 -3.50 52.45
N SER A 250 -28.25 -4.31 51.65
CA SER A 250 -28.27 -4.19 50.19
C SER A 250 -29.01 -5.39 49.58
N CYS A 251 -29.53 -5.19 48.37
CA CYS A 251 -30.09 -6.31 47.62
C CYS A 251 -28.97 -7.22 47.10
N THR A 252 -29.06 -8.51 47.43
CA THR A 252 -28.14 -9.55 46.95
C THR A 252 -28.55 -10.06 45.56
N ALA A 253 -27.71 -10.91 44.97
CA ALA A 253 -27.99 -11.51 43.67
C ALA A 253 -29.20 -12.47 43.69
N GLU A 254 -29.57 -13.05 44.85
CA GLU A 254 -30.74 -13.90 44.99
C GLU A 254 -32.05 -13.12 45.31
N ALA A 255 -32.07 -11.80 45.10
CA ALA A 255 -33.19 -10.93 45.47
C ALA A 255 -33.51 -10.89 46.99
N ALA A 256 -32.55 -11.28 47.82
CA ALA A 256 -32.64 -11.25 49.28
C ALA A 256 -31.85 -10.07 49.89
N CYS A 257 -32.11 -9.73 51.15
CA CYS A 257 -31.38 -8.67 51.86
C CYS A 257 -30.15 -9.23 52.56
N GLY A 258 -28.99 -8.62 52.33
CA GLY A 258 -27.70 -9.04 52.90
C GLY A 258 -26.72 -7.89 53.09
#